data_AF-A0A2C6M6S2-F1
#
_entry.id   AF-A0A2C6M6S2-F1
#
_cell.length_a   1.000
_cell.length_b   1.000
_cell.length_c   1.000
_cell.angle_alpha   90.00
_cell.angle_beta   90.00
_cell.angle_gamma   90.00
#
_symmetry.space_group_name_H-M   'P 1'
#
loop_
_entity.id
_entity.type
_entity.pdbx_description
1 polymer ?
#
loop_
_entity_poly.entity_id
_entity_poly.type
_entity_poly.pdbx_seq_one_letter_code
_entity_poly.pdbx_strand_id
1 'polypeptide(L)'
;MTDQERENYLIEALQRKLNELKNTAHFGEHVEEEHRHGPEFQRGLAAGFVSGLGFATRLLAADKKVCSKVLKLLEEYNDWAQDFNRRGRRDST
;
A
#
# COMPACT_ATOMS: atom_id res chain seq x y z
N MET A 1 -25.85 -3.59 -11.08
CA MET A 1 -24.69 -3.71 -10.19
C MET A 1 -25.20 -3.92 -8.78
N THR A 2 -25.04 -5.13 -8.26
CA THR A 2 -25.42 -5.51 -6.90
C THR A 2 -24.40 -5.00 -5.90
N ASP A 3 -24.77 -4.96 -4.61
CA ASP A 3 -23.85 -4.58 -3.54
C ASP A 3 -22.62 -5.52 -3.48
N GLN A 4 -22.80 -6.81 -3.77
CA GLN A 4 -21.71 -7.77 -3.82
C GLN A 4 -20.74 -7.51 -4.98
N GLU A 5 -21.25 -7.16 -6.16
CA GLU A 5 -20.43 -6.77 -7.31
C GLU A 5 -19.65 -5.49 -7.02
N ARG A 6 -20.26 -4.53 -6.30
CA ARG A 6 -19.60 -3.31 -5.84
C ARG A 6 -18.46 -3.60 -4.88
N GLU A 7 -18.70 -4.45 -3.88
CA GLU A 7 -17.67 -4.84 -2.91
C GLU A 7 -16.50 -5.56 -3.59
N ASN A 8 -16.77 -6.47 -4.52
CA ASN A 8 -15.72 -7.17 -5.27
C ASN A 8 -14.90 -6.20 -6.12
N TYR A 9 -15.56 -5.28 -6.84
CA TYR A 9 -14.88 -4.24 -7.62
C TYR A 9 -13.96 -3.38 -6.75
N LEU A 10 -14.41 -2.98 -5.55
CA LEU A 10 -13.62 -2.16 -4.64
C LEU A 10 -12.38 -2.90 -4.13
N ILE A 11 -12.49 -4.21 -3.85
CA ILE A 11 -11.34 -5.06 -3.49
C ILE A 11 -10.34 -5.12 -4.65
N GLU A 12 -10.80 -5.38 -5.88
CA GLU A 12 -9.92 -5.43 -7.05
C GLU A 12 -9.25 -4.08 -7.31
N ALA A 13 -9.98 -2.98 -7.17
CA ALA A 13 -9.44 -1.64 -7.32
C ALA A 13 -8.37 -1.34 -6.26
N LEU A 14 -8.59 -1.73 -5.01
CA LEU A 14 -7.60 -1.62 -3.94
C LEU A 14 -6.34 -2.42 -4.28
N GLN A 15 -6.50 -3.68 -4.72
CA GLN A 15 -5.37 -4.55 -5.05
C GLN A 15 -4.56 -4.01 -6.23
N ARG A 16 -5.21 -3.47 -7.26
CA ARG A 16 -4.52 -2.75 -8.35
C ARG A 16 -3.70 -1.57 -7.82
N LYS A 17 -4.27 -0.76 -6.93
CA LYS A 17 -3.56 0.39 -6.35
C LYS A 17 -2.38 0.00 -5.48
N LEU A 18 -2.52 -1.06 -4.67
CA LEU A 18 -1.39 -1.59 -3.89
C LEU A 18 -0.26 -2.08 -4.82
N ASN A 19 -0.59 -2.75 -5.92
CA ASN A 19 0.41 -3.19 -6.90
C ASN A 19 1.09 -2.00 -7.62
N GLU A 20 0.33 -0.96 -7.98
CA GLU A 20 0.91 0.27 -8.54
C GLU A 20 1.91 0.90 -7.56
N LEU A 21 1.59 0.98 -6.27
CA LEU A 21 2.50 1.50 -5.25
C LEU A 21 3.77 0.65 -5.12
N LYS A 22 3.65 -0.69 -5.13
CA LYS A 22 4.82 -1.59 -5.13
C LYS A 22 5.72 -1.34 -6.33
N ASN A 23 5.13 -1.20 -7.51
CA ASN A 23 5.86 -0.94 -8.74
C ASN A 23 6.56 0.43 -8.68
N THR A 24 5.86 1.49 -8.28
CA THR A 24 6.44 2.83 -8.14
C THR A 24 7.62 2.83 -7.16
N ALA A 25 7.50 2.14 -6.04
CA ALA A 25 8.60 2.03 -5.08
C ALA A 25 9.82 1.31 -5.68
N HIS A 26 9.63 0.22 -6.43
CA HIS A 26 10.72 -0.47 -7.12
C HIS A 26 11.38 0.38 -8.22
N PHE A 27 10.60 1.13 -9.00
CA PHE A 27 11.15 2.01 -10.04
C PHE A 27 11.83 3.26 -9.45
N GLY A 28 11.37 3.75 -8.30
CA GLY A 28 11.96 4.88 -7.59
C GLY A 28 13.37 4.63 -7.06
N GLU A 29 13.78 3.37 -6.87
CA GLU A 29 15.18 3.01 -6.54
C GLU A 29 16.13 3.18 -7.73
N HIS A 30 15.63 3.25 -8.97
CA HIS A 30 16.44 3.33 -10.19
C HIS A 30 16.62 4.75 -10.74
N VAL A 31 15.92 5.75 -10.20
CA VAL A 31 15.94 7.13 -10.72
C VAL A 31 16.57 8.06 -9.68
N GLU A 32 17.90 8.01 -9.58
CA GLU A 32 18.71 9.06 -8.94
C GLU A 32 18.89 10.25 -9.91
N GLU A 33 17.80 10.90 -10.37
CA GLU A 33 17.95 12.13 -11.15
C GLU A 33 17.00 13.24 -10.67
N GLU A 34 17.65 14.30 -10.18
CA GLU A 34 17.25 15.70 -10.21
C GLU A 34 15.85 16.07 -9.67
N HIS A 35 15.85 16.68 -8.48
CA HIS A 35 14.77 17.54 -7.96
C HIS A 35 13.47 16.90 -7.45
N ARG A 36 13.48 15.64 -6.99
CA ARG A 36 12.37 15.10 -6.18
C ARG A 36 12.88 14.57 -4.86
N HIS A 37 12.08 14.77 -3.80
CA HIS A 37 12.35 14.21 -2.47
C HIS A 37 12.83 12.76 -2.60
N GLY A 38 13.95 12.42 -1.96
CA GLY A 38 14.61 11.14 -2.15
C GLY A 38 13.73 9.92 -1.86
N PRO A 39 14.20 8.71 -2.20
CA PRO A 39 13.42 7.46 -2.08
C PRO A 39 12.81 7.24 -0.68
N GLU A 40 13.43 7.77 0.39
CA GLU A 40 12.89 7.74 1.75
C GLU A 40 11.55 8.48 1.91
N PHE A 41 11.38 9.62 1.24
CA PHE A 41 10.14 10.39 1.30
C PHE A 41 8.99 9.63 0.63
N GLN A 42 9.25 9.02 -0.54
CA GLN A 42 8.24 8.21 -1.23
C GLN A 42 7.85 6.97 -0.43
N ARG A 43 8.84 6.30 0.19
CA ARG A 43 8.60 5.19 1.13
C ARG A 43 7.71 5.63 2.30
N GLY A 44 8.00 6.79 2.90
CA GLY A 44 7.21 7.36 3.99
C GLY A 44 5.76 7.69 3.60
N LEU A 45 5.58 8.29 2.43
CA LEU A 45 4.25 8.65 1.90
C LEU A 45 3.39 7.42 1.62
N ALA A 46 3.99 6.38 1.03
CA ALA A 46 3.31 5.12 0.77
C ALA A 46 2.93 4.39 2.06
N ALA A 47 3.82 4.38 3.06
CA ALA A 47 3.54 3.80 4.38
C ALA A 47 2.40 4.53 5.11
N GLY A 48 2.38 5.86 5.05
CA GLY A 48 1.32 6.69 5.61
C GLY A 48 -0.04 6.46 4.95
N PHE A 49 -0.07 6.35 3.62
CA PHE A 49 -1.30 6.08 2.86
C PHE A 49 -1.95 4.74 3.24
N VAL A 50 -1.16 3.66 3.32
CA VAL A 50 -1.68 2.33 3.69
C VAL A 50 -2.14 2.28 5.15
N SER A 51 -1.40 2.92 6.06
CA SER A 51 -1.81 3.02 7.47
C SER A 51 -3.14 3.76 7.63
N GLY A 52 -3.34 4.85 6.89
CA GLY A 52 -4.60 5.60 6.85
C GLY A 52 -5.78 4.77 6.30
N LEU A 53 -5.54 3.98 5.25
CA LEU A 53 -6.53 3.06 4.68
C LEU A 53 -6.92 1.94 5.66
N GLY A 54 -5.95 1.39 6.39
CA GLY A 54 -6.19 0.39 7.43
C GLY A 54 -7.03 0.94 8.56
N PHE A 55 -6.73 2.15 9.03
CA PHE A 55 -7.51 2.84 10.04
C PHE A 55 -8.95 3.13 9.57
N ALA A 56 -9.12 3.70 8.38
CA ALA A 56 -10.43 4.01 7.82
C ALA A 56 -11.31 2.77 7.63
N THR A 57 -10.71 1.65 7.21
CA THR A 57 -11.42 0.37 7.04
C THR A 57 -11.97 -0.14 8.38
N ARG A 58 -11.18 -0.05 9.46
CA ARG A 58 -11.62 -0.46 10.81
C ARG A 58 -12.71 0.46 11.36
N LEU A 59 -12.62 1.76 11.09
CA LEU A 59 -13.53 2.76 11.65
C LEU A 59 -14.90 2.77 10.96
N LEU A 60 -14.94 2.63 9.63
CA LEU A 60 -16.15 2.92 8.85
C LEU A 60 -17.08 1.71 8.64
N ALA A 61 -16.59 0.47 8.79
CA ALA A 61 -17.42 -0.71 8.49
C ALA A 61 -16.96 -2.03 9.15
N ALA A 62 -16.55 -2.02 10.42
CA ALA A 62 -15.95 -3.18 11.11
C ALA A 62 -16.70 -4.53 10.93
N ASP A 63 -18.04 -4.51 10.87
CA ASP A 63 -18.88 -5.72 10.85
C ASP A 63 -19.09 -6.35 9.45
N LYS A 64 -18.63 -5.69 8.38
CA LYS A 64 -18.82 -6.24 7.03
C LYS A 64 -17.74 -7.27 6.70
N LYS A 65 -18.14 -8.42 6.14
CA LYS A 65 -17.21 -9.46 5.67
C LYS A 65 -16.13 -8.93 4.72
N VAL A 66 -16.46 -7.92 3.91
CA VAL A 66 -15.51 -7.24 3.01
C VAL A 66 -14.31 -6.65 3.74
N CYS A 67 -14.49 -6.18 4.98
CA CYS A 67 -13.44 -5.55 5.76
C CYS A 67 -12.34 -6.54 6.15
N SER A 68 -12.67 -7.80 6.42
CA SER A 68 -11.65 -8.83 6.66
C SER A 68 -10.72 -9.02 5.44
N LYS A 69 -11.27 -8.97 4.22
CA LYS A 69 -10.50 -9.06 2.98
C LYS A 69 -9.63 -7.83 2.77
N VAL A 70 -10.18 -6.64 3.01
CA VAL A 70 -9.44 -5.38 2.90
C VAL A 70 -8.29 -5.32 3.91
N LEU A 71 -8.55 -5.67 5.17
CA LEU A 71 -7.52 -5.69 6.21
C LEU A 71 -6.39 -6.66 5.88
N LYS A 72 -6.72 -7.85 5.38
CA LYS A 72 -5.72 -8.82 4.93
C LYS A 72 -4.84 -8.26 3.80
N LEU A 73 -5.44 -7.62 2.78
CA LEU A 73 -4.66 -7.01 1.70
C LEU A 73 -3.73 -5.89 2.17
N LEU A 74 -4.18 -5.09 3.14
CA LEU A 74 -3.38 -4.01 3.72
C LEU A 74 -2.25 -4.54 4.62
N GLU A 75 -2.49 -5.63 5.34
CA GLU A 75 -1.47 -6.34 6.13
C GLU A 75 -0.40 -6.94 5.21
N GLU A 76 -0.78 -7.66 4.14
CA GLU A 76 0.14 -8.19 3.13
C GLU A 76 0.99 -7.10 2.47
N TYR A 77 0.39 -5.92 2.22
CA TYR A 77 1.17 -4.78 1.73
C TYR A 77 2.13 -4.25 2.78
N ASN A 78 1.69 -4.10 4.03
CA ASN A 78 2.53 -3.61 5.12
C ASN A 78 3.75 -4.51 5.32
N ASP A 79 3.57 -5.83 5.33
CA ASP A 79 4.67 -6.79 5.47
C ASP A 79 5.68 -6.64 4.32
N TRP A 80 5.17 -6.57 3.09
CA TRP A 80 6.02 -6.28 1.92
C TRP A 80 6.77 -4.95 2.07
N ALA A 81 6.10 -3.88 2.52
CA ALA A 81 6.69 -2.55 2.65
C ALA A 81 7.78 -2.52 3.74
N GLN A 82 7.57 -3.23 4.85
CA GLN A 82 8.58 -3.39 5.90
C GLN A 82 9.81 -4.12 5.38
N ASP A 83 9.62 -5.20 4.63
CA ASP A 83 10.73 -5.95 4.01
C ASP A 83 11.46 -5.15 2.95
N PHE A 84 10.73 -4.43 2.09
CA PHE A 84 11.29 -3.53 1.09
C PHE A 84 12.17 -2.44 1.74
N ASN A 85 11.64 -1.76 2.76
CA ASN A 85 12.38 -0.74 3.51
C ASN A 85 13.61 -1.30 4.24
N ARG A 86 13.51 -2.53 4.78
CA ARG A 86 14.63 -3.20 5.45
C ARG A 86 15.77 -3.53 4.48
N ARG A 87 15.44 -3.95 3.25
CA ARG A 87 16.43 -4.21 2.19
C ARG A 87 17.09 -2.92 1.71
N GLY A 88 16.30 -1.89 1.40
CA GLY A 88 16.83 -0.61 0.93
C GLY A 88 17.72 0.14 1.94
N ARG A 89 17.65 -0.18 3.25
CA ARG A 89 18.57 0.34 4.28
C ARG A 89 19.90 -0.41 4.39
N ARG A 90 19.98 -1.65 3.91
CA ARG A 90 21.22 -2.45 3.94
C ARG A 90 22.18 -2.07 2.82
N ASP A 91 21.66 -1.64 1.68
CA ASP A 91 22.46 -1.21 0.54
C ASP A 91 23.05 0.21 0.70
N SER A 92 22.69 0.93 1.78
CA SER A 92 23.11 2.30 2.07
C SER A 92 24.13 2.43 3.23
N THR A 93 24.63 1.30 3.75
CA THR A 93 25.73 1.21 4.74
C THR A 93 26.93 0.48 4.16
#